data_AF-A0AAV8X8L8-F1
#
_entry.id   AF-A0AAV8X8L8-F1
#
_cell.length_a   1.000
_cell.length_b   1.000
_cell.length_c   1.000
_cell.angle_alpha   90.00
_cell.angle_beta   90.00
_cell.angle_gamma   90.00
#
_symmetry.space_group_name_H-M   'P 1'
#
loop_
_entity.id
_entity.type
_entity.pdbx_description
1 polymer ?
#
loop_
_entity_poly.entity_id
_entity_poly.type
_entity_poly.pdbx_seq_one_letter_code
_entity_poly.pdbx_strand_id
1 'polypeptide(L)' 'MRLCGVIVDKITDHPCIEGYGHIYIDNKNYFYPVLDDGKTIIRRSQLDDHTEGVVEDELETNENICPNKHQ' A
#
# COMPACT_ATOMS: atom_id res chain seq x y z
N MET A 1 -7.32 15.33 5.19
CA MET A 1 -6.31 14.26 5.05
C MET A 1 -5.29 14.45 6.17
N ARG A 2 -5.34 13.63 7.23
CA ARG A 2 -4.34 13.69 8.30
C ARG A 2 -3.14 12.86 7.86
N LEU A 3 -1.99 13.51 7.66
CA LEU A 3 -0.73 12.81 7.43
C LEU A 3 -0.29 12.17 8.75
N CYS A 4 0.05 10.88 8.72
CA CYS A 4 0.67 10.22 9.85
C CYS A 4 2.19 10.45 9.80
N GLY A 5 2.78 10.87 10.92
CA GLY A 5 4.22 11.07 11.08
C GLY A 5 4.87 10.08 12.04
N VAL A 6 4.19 8.97 12.36
CA VAL A 6 4.69 7.96 13.31
C VAL A 6 5.61 6.99 12.57
N ILE A 7 6.81 6.78 13.11
CA ILE A 7 7.74 5.75 12.66
C ILE A 7 7.39 4.46 13.39
N VAL A 8 7.21 3.37 12.65
CA VAL A 8 6.87 2.05 13.20
C VAL A 8 7.77 0.97 12.61
N ASP A 9 8.06 -0.06 13.39
CA ASP A 9 8.82 -1.23 12.93
C ASP A 9 7.95 -2.15 12.06
N LYS A 10 6.63 -2.17 12.29
CA LYS A 10 5.64 -2.97 11.54
C LYS A 10 4.40 -2.14 11.26
N ILE A 11 4.07 -1.99 9.98
CA ILE A 11 2.89 -1.24 9.55
C ILE A 11 1.58 -2.04 9.67
N THR A 12 1.65 -3.38 9.75
CA THR A 12 0.49 -4.30 9.74
C THR A 12 -0.50 -4.10 10.89
N ASP A 13 -0.12 -3.37 11.93
CA ASP A 13 -0.96 -3.09 13.09
C ASP A 13 -1.21 -1.57 13.27
N HIS A 14 -0.89 -0.75 12.26
CA HIS A 14 -1.01 0.70 12.36
C HIS A 14 -2.39 1.22 11.92
N PRO A 15 -3.01 2.20 12.59
CA PRO A 15 -4.33 2.73 12.20
C PRO A 15 -4.41 3.30 10.77
N CYS A 16 -3.28 3.64 10.15
CA CYS A 16 -3.25 4.13 8.75
C CYS A 16 -3.68 3.10 7.72
N ILE A 17 -3.68 1.82 8.07
CA ILE A 17 -4.10 0.76 7.16
C ILE A 17 -5.52 0.26 7.46
N GLU A 18 -6.18 0.80 8.49
CA GLU A 18 -7.56 0.46 8.82
C GLU A 18 -8.48 0.63 7.61
N GLY A 19 -9.28 -0.39 7.30
CA GLY A 19 -10.17 -0.43 6.14
C GLY A 19 -9.58 -1.07 4.87
N TYR A 20 -8.27 -1.31 4.79
CA TYR A 20 -7.68 -2.11 3.72
C TYR A 20 -7.65 -3.59 4.12
N GLY A 21 -8.10 -4.50 3.25
CA GLY A 21 -8.05 -5.94 3.56
C GLY A 21 -6.64 -6.50 3.54
N HIS A 22 -5.86 -6.08 2.54
CA HIS A 22 -4.48 -6.52 2.34
C HIS A 22 -3.59 -5.33 1.97
N ILE A 23 -2.32 -5.42 2.33
CA ILE A 23 -1.29 -4.48 1.90
C ILE A 23 -0.12 -5.25 1.31
N TYR A 24 0.54 -4.65 0.32
CA TYR A 24 1.81 -5.10 -0.20
C TYR A 24 2.92 -4.20 0.36
N ILE A 25 4.00 -4.79 0.85
CA ILE A 25 5.17 -4.06 1.36
C ILE A 25 6.35 -4.37 0.45
N ASP A 26 6.96 -3.34 -0.15
CA ASP A 26 8.12 -3.53 -1.02
C ASP A 26 9.43 -3.65 -0.23
N ASN A 27 10.50 -3.97 -0.95
CA ASN A 27 11.85 -4.11 -0.39
C ASN A 27 12.43 -2.84 0.23
N LYS A 28 11.78 -1.68 0.02
CA LYS A 28 12.17 -0.37 0.57
C LYS A 28 11.27 0.03 1.75
N ASN A 29 10.40 -0.86 2.23
CA ASN A 29 9.41 -0.63 3.29
C ASN A 29 8.34 0.41 2.95
N TYR A 30 8.08 0.67 1.66
CA TYR A 30 6.84 1.35 1.27
C TYR A 30 5.71 0.33 1.28
N PHE A 31 4.52 0.78 1.68
CA PHE A 31 3.32 -0.04 1.70
C PHE A 31 2.29 0.50 0.72
N TYR A 32 1.53 -0.41 0.11
CA TYR A 32 0.52 -0.11 -0.89
C TYR A 32 -0.73 -0.96 -0.61
N PRO A 33 -1.94 -0.37 -0.58
CA PRO A 33 -3.18 -1.13 -0.49
C PRO A 33 -3.34 -2.07 -1.69
N VAL A 34 -3.75 -3.31 -1.43
CA VAL A 34 -4.08 -4.31 -2.45
C VAL A 34 -5.59 -4.33 -2.65
N LEU A 35 -6.03 -4.37 -3.91
CA LEU A 35 -7.44 -4.47 -4.28
C LEU A 35 -8.00 -5.88 -4.00
N ASP A 36 -9.32 -6.01 -4.11
CA ASP A 36 -10.04 -7.26 -3.81
C ASP A 36 -9.66 -8.43 -4.74
N ASP A 37 -9.01 -8.15 -5.88
CA ASP A 37 -8.47 -9.16 -6.78
C ASP A 37 -7.20 -9.85 -6.25
N GLY A 38 -6.61 -9.30 -5.17
CA GLY A 38 -5.40 -9.82 -4.54
C GLY A 38 -4.13 -9.67 -5.38
N LYS A 39 -4.16 -8.89 -6.47
CA LYS A 39 -3.07 -8.78 -7.44
C LYS A 39 -2.74 -7.34 -7.82
N THR A 40 -3.70 -6.43 -7.71
CA THR A 40 -3.52 -5.04 -8.09
C THR A 40 -3.29 -4.18 -6.86
N ILE A 41 -2.29 -3.30 -6.90
CA ILE A 41 -2.06 -2.28 -5.88
C ILE A 41 -2.46 -0.90 -6.36
N ILE A 42 -2.76 -0.02 -5.42
CA ILE A 42 -2.91 1.41 -5.67
C ILE A 42 -1.73 2.17 -5.08
N ARG A 43 -1.06 2.99 -5.91
CA ARG A 43 0.05 3.84 -5.47
C ARG A 43 0.00 5.22 -6.08
N ARG A 44 0.67 6.19 -5.43
CA ARG A 44 0.91 7.51 -6.03
C ARG A 44 2.21 7.47 -6.83
N SER A 45 2.17 7.95 -8.07
CA SER A 45 3.33 7.97 -8.97
C SER A 45 3.39 9.27 -9.76
N GLN A 46 4.59 9.62 -10.24
CA GLN A 46 4.77 10.63 -11.27
C GLN A 46 4.24 10.08 -12.60
N LEU A 47 3.52 10.92 -13.34
CA LEU A 47 2.97 10.66 -14.67
C LEU A 47 3.86 11.29 -15.76
N ASP A 48 3.61 10.93 -17.02
CA ASP A 48 4.39 11.37 -18.18
C ASP A 48 4.39 12.90 -18.37
N ASP A 49 3.34 13.58 -17.90
CA ASP A 49 3.20 15.04 -17.94
C ASP A 49 3.87 15.74 -16.75
N HIS A 50 4.71 15.02 -15.99
CA HIS A 50 5.37 15.47 -14.76
C HIS A 50 4.42 15.80 -13.59
N THR A 51 3.14 15.44 -13.67
CA THR A 51 2.22 15.54 -12.54
C THR A 51 2.28 14.30 -11.63
N GLU A 52 1.66 14.37 -10.45
CA GLU A 52 1.45 13.20 -9.59
C GLU A 52 0.01 12.72 -9.70
N GLY A 53 -0.16 11.41 -9.86
CA GLY A 53 -1.46 10.75 -9.93
C GLY A 53 -1.53 9.49 -9.07
N VAL A 54 -2.76 9.02 -8.84
CA VAL A 54 -3.01 7.69 -8.29
C VAL A 54 -3.07 6.72 -9.46
N VAL A 55 -2.29 5.64 -9.40
CA VAL A 55 -2.20 4.62 -10.46
C VAL A 55 -2.43 3.24 -9.87
N GLU A 56 -2.94 2.35 -10.72
CA GLU A 56 -3.02 0.91 -10.48
C GLU A 56 -1.76 0.25 -11.03
N ASP A 57 -1.23 -0.73 -10.31
CA ASP A 57 -0.03 -1.48 -10.69
C ASP A 57 -0.26 -2.96 -10.37
N GLU A 58 0.11 -3.86 -11.29
CA GLU A 58 0.00 -5.30 -11.05
C GLU A 58 1.22 -5.81 -10.28
N LEU A 59 0.98 -6.63 -9.26
CA LEU A 59 2.04 -7.30 -8.52
C LEU A 59 2.64 -8.43 -9.37
N GLU A 60 3.93 -8.32 -9.68
CA GLU A 60 4.64 -9.38 -10.42
C GLU A 60 4.80 -10.68 -9.59
N THR A 61 4.77 -10.58 -8.25
CA THR A 61 4.80 -11.74 -7.35
C THR A 61 3.98 -11.47 -6.07
N ASN A 62 3.33 -12.50 -5.53
CA ASN A 62 2.54 -12.41 -4.28
C ASN A 62 3.41 -12.44 -3.00
N GLU A 63 4.74 -12.43 -3.15
CA GLU A 63 5.64 -12.37 -2.02
C GLU A 63 5.44 -10.99 -1.35
N ASN A 64 5.20 -10.94 -0.04
CA ASN A 64 4.97 -9.73 0.76
C ASN A 64 3.54 -9.15 0.81
N ILE A 65 2.53 -9.87 0.30
CA ILE A 65 1.13 -9.53 0.63
C ILE A 65 0.86 -9.91 2.10
N CYS A 66 0.52 -8.91 2.90
CA CYS A 66 0.23 -9.07 4.32
C CYS A 66 -1.26 -8.81 4.57
N PRO A 67 -1.97 -9.70 5.31
CA PRO A 67 -3.33 -9.41 5.75
C PRO A 67 -3.28 -8.25 6.75
N ASN A 68 -4.24 -7.34 6.64
CA ASN A 68 -4.46 -6.36 7.68
C ASN A 68 -5.19 -7.01 8.86
N LYS A 69 -4.70 -6.78 10.08
CA LYS A 69 -5.31 -7.36 11.29
C LYS A 69 -6.46 -6.54 11.87
N HIS A 70 -6.79 -5.40 11.26
CA HIS A 70 -7.84 -4.47 11.71
C HIS A 70 -9.17 -4.62 10.93
N GLN A 71 -9.49 -5.82 10.44
CA GLN A 71 -10.80 -6.11 9.84
C GLN A 71 -11.89 -6.31 10.88
#